data_AF-A0A2E0D3C1-F1
#
_entry.id   AF-A0A2E0D3C1-F1
#
_cell.length_a   1.000
_cell.length_b   1.000
_cell.length_c   1.000
_cell.angle_alpha   90.00
_cell.angle_beta   90.00
_cell.angle_gamma   90.00
#
_symmetry.space_group_name_H-M   'P 1'
#
loop_
_entity.id
_entity.type
_entity.pdbx_description
1 polymer ?
#
loop_
_entity_poly.entity_id
_entity_poly.type
_entity_poly.pdbx_seq_one_letter_code
_entity_poly.pdbx_strand_id
1 'polypeptide(L)' 'MSRRYYDKDYLEGGIEGVAEALGVHVQTVYKHAASGTLPFIKRVGSRYVVIESAFEEWKRSNGKLGE' A
#
# COMPACT_ATOMS: atom_id res chain seq x y z
N MET A 1 -21.18 19.26 -4.03
CA MET A 1 -20.49 18.21 -4.82
C MET A 1 -19.02 18.18 -4.41
N SER A 2 -18.62 17.31 -3.49
CA SER A 2 -17.19 17.12 -3.17
C SER A 2 -16.77 15.76 -3.71
N ARG A 3 -16.48 15.73 -5.01
CA ARG A 3 -15.98 14.55 -5.70
C ARG A 3 -14.56 14.89 -6.17
N ARG A 4 -13.66 13.91 -6.00
CA ARG A 4 -12.32 13.79 -6.59
C ARG A 4 -11.15 14.31 -5.74
N TYR A 5 -10.64 13.44 -4.87
CA TYR A 5 -9.21 13.39 -4.55
C TYR A 5 -8.75 11.94 -4.25
N TYR A 6 -9.45 10.94 -4.81
CA TYR A 6 -9.10 9.52 -4.67
C TYR A 6 -8.96 8.80 -6.02
N ASP A 7 -8.58 9.47 -7.10
CA ASP A 7 -8.87 8.94 -8.45
C ASP A 7 -7.68 8.52 -9.32
N LYS A 8 -6.41 8.73 -8.95
CA LYS A 8 -5.30 8.46 -9.90
C LYS A 8 -4.04 7.76 -9.40
N ASP A 9 -3.95 7.48 -8.10
CA ASP A 9 -2.72 6.92 -7.53
C ASP A 9 -3.00 5.67 -6.67
N TYR A 10 -4.15 5.03 -6.83
CA TYR A 10 -4.49 3.85 -6.04
C TYR A 10 -4.13 2.60 -6.82
N LEU A 11 -3.31 1.75 -6.20
CA LEU A 11 -2.97 0.44 -6.77
C LEU A 11 -4.25 -0.32 -7.07
N GLU A 12 -4.41 -0.80 -8.31
CA GLU A 12 -5.50 -1.69 -8.67
C GLU A 12 -5.37 -2.98 -7.83
N GLY A 13 -6.27 -3.17 -6.85
CA GLY A 13 -6.20 -4.26 -5.86
C GLY A 13 -5.72 -3.86 -4.46
N GLY A 14 -5.29 -2.61 -4.24
CA GLY A 14 -4.97 -2.08 -2.90
C GLY A 14 -3.96 -2.93 -2.12
N ILE A 15 -4.29 -3.32 -0.89
CA ILE A 15 -3.39 -4.15 -0.06
C ILE A 15 -3.16 -5.55 -0.67
N GLU A 16 -4.14 -6.11 -1.38
CA GLU A 16 -4.01 -7.43 -1.99
C GLU A 16 -3.01 -7.41 -3.14
N GLY A 17 -3.05 -6.35 -3.98
CA GLY A 17 -2.06 -6.14 -5.03
C GLY A 17 -0.64 -5.94 -4.48
N VAL A 18 -0.50 -5.28 -3.32
CA VAL A 18 0.79 -5.19 -2.61
C VAL A 18 1.26 -6.57 -2.17
N ALA A 19 0.36 -7.39 -1.62
CA ALA A 19 0.70 -8.73 -1.13
C ALA A 19 1.19 -9.64 -2.27
N GLU A 20 0.49 -9.62 -3.41
CA GLU A 20 0.88 -10.35 -4.62
C GLU A 20 2.24 -9.86 -5.15
N ALA A 21 2.41 -8.54 -5.29
CA ALA A 21 3.64 -7.95 -5.80
C ALA A 21 4.87 -8.21 -4.91
N LEU A 22 4.65 -8.40 -3.60
CA LEU A 22 5.71 -8.71 -2.65
C LEU A 22 5.85 -10.21 -2.38
N GLY A 23 4.97 -11.05 -2.93
CA GLY A 23 4.97 -12.50 -2.70
C GLY A 23 4.72 -12.89 -1.24
N VAL A 24 4.01 -12.05 -0.48
CA VAL A 24 3.73 -12.28 0.95
C VAL A 24 2.24 -12.46 1.19
N HIS A 25 1.89 -13.02 2.35
CA HIS A 25 0.49 -13.12 2.75
C HIS A 25 -0.11 -11.74 3.02
N VAL A 26 -1.37 -11.52 2.62
CA VAL A 26 -2.08 -10.24 2.78
C VAL A 26 -2.07 -9.74 4.23
N GLN A 27 -2.18 -10.66 5.21
CA GLN A 27 -2.12 -10.32 6.63
C GLN A 27 -0.76 -9.73 7.06
N THR A 28 0.33 -10.12 6.41
CA THR A 28 1.67 -9.55 6.67
C THR A 28 1.67 -8.08 6.28
N VAL A 29 1.14 -7.75 5.09
CA VAL A 29 1.00 -6.36 4.63
C VAL A 29 0.12 -5.56 5.60
N TYR A 30 -0.99 -6.12 6.07
CA TYR A 30 -1.83 -5.46 7.08
C TYR A 30 -1.09 -5.16 8.39
N LYS A 31 -0.26 -6.09 8.90
CA LYS A 31 0.54 -5.87 10.11
C LYS A 31 1.52 -4.72 9.92
N HIS A 32 2.20 -4.68 8.79
CA HIS A 32 3.16 -3.61 8.46
C HIS A 32 2.47 -2.26 8.20
N ALA A 33 1.30 -2.26 7.58
CA ALA A 33 0.46 -1.08 7.42
C ALA A 33 -0.04 -0.55 8.77
N ALA A 34 -0.44 -1.45 9.68
CA ALA A 34 -0.89 -1.10 11.02
C ALA A 34 0.24 -0.57 11.91
N SER A 35 1.46 -1.07 11.74
CA SER A 35 2.65 -0.57 12.44
C SER A 35 3.20 0.74 11.85
N GLY A 36 2.69 1.19 10.71
CA GLY A 36 3.16 2.39 10.02
C GLY A 36 4.52 2.24 9.32
N THR A 37 4.98 1.00 9.12
CA THR A 37 6.26 0.71 8.45
C THR A 37 6.20 0.81 6.93
N LEU A 38 4.99 0.87 6.34
CA LEU A 38 4.79 1.02 4.90
C LEU A 38 4.36 2.45 4.56
N PRO A 39 5.28 3.32 4.11
CA PRO A 39 4.97 4.74 3.89
C PRO A 39 3.98 4.98 2.73
N PHE A 40 3.86 3.99 1.83
CA PHE A 40 2.94 4.01 0.70
C PHE A 40 1.52 3.55 1.06
N ILE A 41 1.28 3.10 2.30
CA ILE A 41 -0.05 2.72 2.78
C ILE A 41 -0.52 3.75 3.81
N LYS A 42 -1.65 4.40 3.54
CA LYS A 42 -2.28 5.35 4.45
C LYS A 42 -3.61 4.80 4.95
N ARG A 43 -3.91 5.07 6.22
CA ARG A 43 -5.22 4.78 6.79
C ARG A 43 -6.12 6.00 6.61
N VAL A 44 -7.20 5.83 5.86
CA VAL A 44 -8.24 6.84 5.64
C VAL A 44 -9.52 6.33 6.29
N GLY A 45 -9.78 6.78 7.51
CA GLY A 45 -10.89 6.28 8.33
C GLY A 45 -10.71 4.79 8.69
N SER A 46 -11.66 3.96 8.25
CA SER A 46 -11.65 2.51 8.45
C SER A 46 -10.95 1.72 7.34
N ARG A 47 -10.44 2.38 6.31
CA ARG A 47 -9.84 1.73 5.14
C ARG A 47 -8.35 2.01 5.06
N TYR A 48 -7.62 1.02 4.56
CA TYR A 48 -6.25 1.21 4.10
C TYR A 48 -6.24 1.50 2.62
N VAL A 49 -5.35 2.40 2.26
CA VAL A 49 -5.30 3.00 0.96
C VAL A 49 -3.85 2.98 0.50
N VAL A 50 -3.60 2.37 -0.65
CA VAL A 50 -2.26 2.19 -1.20
C VAL A 50 -1.99 3.25 -2.26
N ILE A 51 -0.90 3.99 -2.12
CA ILE A 51 -0.44 4.96 -3.10
C ILE A 51 0.54 4.24 -4.04
N GLU A 52 0.12 3.99 -5.28
CA GLU A 52 0.86 3.26 -6.30
C GLU A 52 2.23 3.90 -6.58
N SER A 53 2.29 5.21 -6.82
CA SER A 53 3.58 5.89 -7.05
C SER A 53 4.58 5.68 -5.91
N ALA A 54 4.10 5.81 -4.66
CA ALA A 54 4.94 5.60 -3.48
C ALA A 54 5.34 4.12 -3.31
N PHE A 55 4.47 3.19 -3.73
CA PHE A 55 4.78 1.76 -3.74
C PHE A 55 5.86 1.43 -4.78
N GLU A 56 5.75 1.98 -5.99
CA GLU A 56 6.76 1.85 -7.05
C GLU A 56 8.12 2.45 -6.64
N GLU A 57 8.12 3.63 -6.01
CA GLU A 57 9.33 4.25 -5.47
C GLU A 57 9.95 3.41 -4.35
N TRP A 58 9.13 2.91 -3.42
CA TRP A 58 9.59 2.05 -2.34
C TRP A 58 10.15 0.72 -2.87
N LYS A 59 9.51 0.11 -3.87
CA LYS A 59 10.01 -1.11 -4.53
C LYS A 59 11.38 -0.88 -5.15
N ARG A 60 11.59 0.27 -5.79
CA ARG A 60 12.91 0.63 -6.35
C ARG A 60 13.97 0.86 -5.28
N SER A 61 13.61 1.43 -4.13
CA SER A 61 14.56 1.79 -3.08
C SER A 61 14.86 0.67 -2.07
N ASN A 62 13.86 -0.14 -1.71
CA ASN A 62 13.96 -1.11 -0.61
C ASN A 62 13.45 -2.51 -0.96
N GLY A 63 12.68 -2.68 -2.05
CA GLY A 63 12.36 -3.92 -2.77
C GLY A 63 11.91 -5.20 -2.04
N LYS A 64 11.92 -5.24 -0.70
CA LYS A 64 11.73 -6.44 0.11
C LYS A 64 11.15 -6.04 1.47
N LEU A 65 10.09 -6.72 1.88
CA LEU A 65 9.46 -6.56 3.19
C LEU A 65 10.22 -7.40 4.24
N GLY A 66 11.48 -7.03 4.51
CA GLY A 66 12.37 -7.79 5.40
C GLY A 66 12.77 -9.17 4.84
N GLU A 67 13.97 -9.62 5.19
CA GLU A 67 14.39 -11.02 5.03
C GLU A 67 13.69 -11.93 6.04
#